data_AF-A0A256XTR3-F1
#
_entry.id   AF-A0A256XTR3-F1
#
_cell.length_a   1.000
_cell.length_b   1.000
_cell.length_c   1.000
_cell.angle_alpha   90.00
_cell.angle_beta   90.00
_cell.angle_gamma   90.00
#
_symmetry.space_group_name_H-M   'P 1'
#
loop_
_entity.id
_entity.type
_entity.pdbx_description
1 polymer ?
#
loop_
_entity_poly.entity_id
_entity_poly.type
_entity_poly.pdbx_seq_one_letter_code
_entity_poly.pdbx_strand_id
1 'polypeptide(L)' 'VVNVDPEIRAGEEVLVVDEEDRLLAIGRAVLAAQEMLSFKRGIAVKVRRGVKKQK' A
#
# COMPACT_ATOMS: atom_id res chain seq x y z
N VAL A 1 -8.27 0.32 0.87
CA VAL A 1 -7.42 1.14 -0.02
C VAL A 1 -8.37 1.93 -0.91
N VAL A 2 -8.15 3.22 -1.16
CA VAL A 2 -9.08 4.04 -1.95
C VAL A 2 -8.68 4.13 -3.43
N ASN A 3 -7.38 4.06 -3.73
CA ASN A 3 -6.82 4.02 -5.08
C ASN A 3 -5.48 3.23 -5.05
N VAL A 4 -5.10 2.63 -6.18
CA VAL A 4 -3.86 1.87 -6.37
C VAL A 4 -3.53 1.84 -7.86
N ASP A 5 -2.24 1.81 -8.20
CA ASP A 5 -1.80 1.61 -9.58
C ASP A 5 -2.28 0.22 -10.10
N PRO A 6 -2.99 0.16 -11.24
CA PRO A 6 -3.53 -1.09 -11.77
C PRO A 6 -2.46 -2.14 -12.13
N GLU A 7 -1.20 -1.75 -12.30
CA GLU A 7 -0.12 -2.66 -12.66
C GLU A 7 0.48 -3.39 -11.44
N ILE A 8 0.18 -2.94 -10.22
CA ILE A 8 0.75 -3.54 -8.99
C ILE A 8 0.29 -4.98 -8.80
N ARG A 9 1.27 -5.87 -8.66
CA ARG A 9 1.08 -7.28 -8.35
C ARG A 9 1.40 -7.60 -6.90
N ALA A 10 0.76 -8.64 -6.39
CA ALA A 10 1.10 -9.17 -5.08
C ALA A 10 2.58 -9.55 -5.01
N GLY A 11 3.25 -9.17 -3.92
CA GLY A 11 4.67 -9.41 -3.69
C GLY A 11 5.60 -8.28 -4.13
N GLU A 12 5.12 -7.28 -4.86
CA GLU A 12 5.93 -6.15 -5.32
C GLU A 12 6.22 -5.12 -4.22
N GLU A 13 7.30 -4.37 -4.39
CA GLU A 13 7.61 -3.19 -3.58
C GLU A 13 6.66 -2.05 -3.95
N VAL A 14 6.05 -1.44 -2.94
CA VAL A 14 5.08 -0.36 -3.14
C VAL A 14 5.32 0.80 -2.19
N LEU A 15 4.95 1.98 -2.68
CA LEU A 15 4.86 3.21 -1.89
C LEU A 15 3.43 3.37 -1.40
N VAL A 16 3.28 3.68 -0.12
CA VAL A 16 1.98 4.04 0.47
C VAL A 16 1.96 5.56 0.61
N VAL A 17 0.99 6.20 -0.04
CA VAL A 17 0.81 7.65 -0.05
C VAL A 17 -0.56 8.04 0.52
N ASP A 18 -0.72 9.30 0.92
CA ASP A 18 -2.05 9.90 1.15
C ASP A 18 -2.66 10.44 -0.17
N GLU A 19 -3.87 11.00 -0.11
CA GLU A 19 -4.57 11.52 -1.29
C GLU A 19 -3.91 12.77 -1.90
N GLU A 20 -2.95 13.38 -1.21
CA GLU A 20 -2.14 14.51 -1.68
C GLU A 20 -0.75 14.06 -2.19
N ASP A 21 -0.61 12.75 -2.47
CA ASP A 21 0.62 12.09 -2.95
C ASP A 21 1.81 12.19 -1.98
N ARG A 22 1.55 12.42 -0.69
CA ARG A 22 2.61 12.46 0.32
C ARG A 22 2.97 11.05 0.76
N LEU A 23 4.25 10.70 0.66
CA LEU A 23 4.75 9.40 1.09
C LEU A 23 4.51 9.17 2.59
N LEU A 24 3.89 8.05 2.94
CA LEU A 24 3.63 7.60 4.31
C LEU A 24 4.54 6.42 4.71
N ALA A 25 4.76 5.48 3.79
CA ALA A 25 5.54 4.26 4.06
C ALA A 25 6.02 3.56 2.79
N ILE A 26 7.00 2.67 2.97
CA ILE A 26 7.45 1.70 1.97
C ILE A 26 7.11 0.30 2.48
N GLY A 27 6.58 -0.56 1.62
CA GLY A 27 6.17 -1.91 1.99
C GLY A 27 6.11 -2.85 0.81
N ARG A 28 5.66 -4.08 1.08
CA ARG A 28 5.39 -5.09 0.05
C ARG A 28 3.89 -5.29 -0.11
N ALA A 29 3.39 -5.25 -1.35
CA ALA A 29 2.01 -5.59 -1.65
C ALA A 29 1.71 -7.03 -1.22
N VAL A 30 0.63 -7.22 -0.47
CA VAL A 30 0.11 -8.55 -0.09
C VAL A 30 -0.95 -9.01 -1.08
N LEU A 31 -1.68 -8.06 -1.66
CA LEU A 31 -2.76 -8.27 -2.62
C LEU A 31 -2.39 -7.60 -3.95
N ALA A 32 -2.98 -8.05 -5.06
CA ALA A 32 -2.91 -7.35 -6.35
C ALA A 32 -3.85 -6.13 -6.37
N ALA A 33 -3.65 -5.21 -7.32
CA ALA A 33 -4.41 -3.96 -7.43
C ALA A 33 -5.95 -4.15 -7.35
N GLN A 34 -6.50 -5.06 -8.15
CA GLN A 34 -7.94 -5.34 -8.19
C GLN A 34 -8.47 -5.86 -6.84
N GLU A 35 -7.68 -6.66 -6.14
CA GLU A 35 -8.02 -7.20 -4.83
C GLU A 35 -7.98 -6.12 -3.75
N MET A 36 -6.98 -5.23 -3.76
CA MET A 36 -6.86 -4.11 -2.82
C MET A 36 -8.08 -3.19 -2.84
N LEU A 37 -8.69 -3.00 -4.01
CA LEU A 37 -9.90 -2.17 -4.19
C LEU A 37 -11.19 -2.94 -3.85
N SER A 38 -11.22 -4.25 -4.08
CA SER A 38 -12.42 -5.07 -3.84
C SER A 38 -12.56 -5.53 -2.39
N PHE A 39 -11.46 -5.67 -1.66
CA PHE A 39 -11.45 -6.18 -0.29
C PHE A 39 -11.78 -5.09 0.74
N LYS A 40 -12.75 -5.39 1.61
CA LYS A 40 -13.16 -4.50 2.71
C LYS A 40 -12.37 -4.69 4.00
N ARG A 41 -11.69 -5.82 4.16
CA ARG A 41 -10.95 -6.23 5.37
C ARG A 41 -9.71 -7.05 5.00
N GLY A 42 -8.67 -6.98 5.82
CA GLY A 42 -7.39 -7.67 5.60
C GLY A 42 -6.22 -6.70 5.42
N ILE A 43 -5.03 -7.24 5.13
CA ILE A 43 -3.80 -6.47 4.94
C ILE A 43 -3.56 -6.31 3.44
N ALA A 44 -3.53 -5.08 2.93
CA ALA A 44 -3.19 -4.79 1.54
C ALA A 44 -1.67 -4.68 1.32
N VAL A 45 -0.95 -4.10 2.28
CA VAL A 45 0.50 -3.86 2.20
C VAL A 45 1.15 -4.21 3.54
N LYS A 46 2.22 -4.98 3.51
CA LYS A 46 3.08 -5.23 4.68
C LYS A 46 4.18 -4.16 4.72
N VAL A 47 4.00 -3.18 5.61
CA VAL A 47 4.93 -2.04 5.76
C VAL A 47 6.28 -2.52 6.31
N ARG A 48 7.37 -2.09 5.67
CA ARG A 48 8.75 -2.31 6.14
C ARG A 48 9.28 -1.10 6.91
N ARG A 49 8.96 0.11 6.44
CA ARG A 49 9.40 1.38 7.06
C ARG A 49 8.39 2.49 6.83
N GLY A 50 7.96 3.15 7.89
CA GLY A 50 7.16 4.38 7.83
C GLY A 50 8.05 5.62 7.80
N VAL A 51 7.57 6.71 7.20
CA VAL A 51 8.33 7.98 7.13
C VAL A 51 8.32 8.76 8.45
N LYS A 52 7.25 8.63 9.24
CA LYS A 52 7.18 9.22 10.58
C LYS A 52 7.85 8.25 11.56
N LYS A 53 8.86 8.74 12.29
CA LYS A 53 9.38 8.02 13.46
C LYS A 53 8.23 7.89 14.46
N GLN A 54 7.90 6.66 14.84
CA GLN A 54 7.21 6.45 16.11
C GLN A 54 8.20 6.93 17.20
N LYS A 55 7.76 7.90 18.01
CA LYS A 55 8.47 8.29 19.22
C LYS A 55 8.37 7.17 20.24
#